data_AF-A0A1F4YFS0-F1
#
_entry.id   AF-A0A1F4YFS0-F1
#
_cell.length_a   1.000
_cell.length_b   1.000
_cell.length_c   1.000
_cell.angle_alpha   90.00
_cell.angle_beta   90.00
_cell.angle_gamma   90.00
#
_symmetry.space_group_name_H-M   'P 1'
#
loop_
_entity.id
_entity.type
_entity.pdbx_description
1 polymer ?
#
loop_
_entity_poly.entity_id
_entity_poly.type
_entity_poly.pdbx_seq_one_letter_code
_entity_poly.pdbx_strand_id
1 'polypeptide(L)'
;MTRITNFSIQHPKTVIILAVIVTLIFAAFIPKVKTDTDPKNMLPATSEVRVYNDEVEKIFALHKDVIVLGIVNHNTIFNPATLGKIERLTAAVSRLKGVVWEDVISFTTADNVVAEGNDLTVRPLLTAIPQTSEELWTFKEELLENPIWVGRLISKDGKTTAIYIPLEPGLMPRPLLISFGI
;
A
#
# COMPACT_ATOMS: atom_id res chain seq x y z
N MET A 1 47.52 -17.38 29.97
CA MET A 1 46.07 -17.52 30.27
C MET A 1 45.73 -17.27 31.74
N THR A 2 46.57 -17.60 32.72
CA THR A 2 46.26 -17.50 34.17
C THR A 2 46.14 -16.07 34.74
N ARG A 3 46.76 -15.05 34.13
CA ARG A 3 46.74 -13.66 34.65
C ARG A 3 45.38 -12.96 34.53
N ILE A 4 44.65 -13.18 33.43
CA ILE A 4 43.33 -12.56 33.19
C ILE A 4 42.28 -13.19 34.11
N THR A 5 42.37 -14.50 34.33
CA THR A 5 41.51 -15.24 35.25
C THR A 5 41.75 -14.82 36.70
N ASN A 6 43.01 -14.71 37.15
CA ASN A 6 43.32 -14.24 38.51
C ASN A 6 42.88 -12.79 38.76
N PHE A 7 43.05 -11.90 37.78
CA PHE A 7 42.59 -10.51 37.88
C PHE A 7 41.07 -10.43 38.02
N SER A 8 40.33 -11.27 37.28
CA SER A 8 38.86 -11.32 37.34
C SER A 8 38.33 -11.83 38.67
N ILE A 9 39.06 -12.74 39.33
CA ILE A 9 38.70 -13.29 40.64
C ILE A 9 39.06 -12.33 41.79
N GLN A 10 40.15 -11.57 41.66
CA GLN A 10 40.61 -10.65 42.71
C GLN A 10 39.81 -9.34 42.76
N HIS A 11 39.22 -8.89 41.65
CA HIS A 11 38.46 -7.63 41.58
C HIS A 11 37.06 -7.81 40.94
N PRO A 12 36.18 -8.66 41.52
CA PRO A 12 34.90 -9.03 40.91
C PRO A 12 33.96 -7.84 40.72
N LYS A 13 33.92 -6.90 41.68
CA LYS A 13 33.07 -5.70 41.58
C LYS A 13 33.48 -4.80 40.40
N THR A 14 34.78 -4.62 40.19
CA THR A 14 35.30 -3.80 39.09
C THR A 14 34.97 -4.42 37.73
N VAL A 15 35.10 -5.75 37.60
CA VAL A 15 34.75 -6.47 36.38
C VAL A 15 33.25 -6.40 36.09
N ILE A 16 32.40 -6.56 37.10
CA ILE A 16 30.95 -6.46 36.95
C ILE A 16 30.55 -5.04 36.55
N ILE A 17 31.09 -4.02 37.21
CA ILE A 17 30.81 -2.61 36.87
C ILE A 17 31.26 -2.31 35.44
N LEU A 18 32.46 -2.75 35.05
CA LEU A 18 32.97 -2.57 33.69
C LEU A 18 32.09 -3.26 32.65
N ALA A 19 31.68 -4.51 32.90
CA ALA A 19 30.78 -5.24 32.02
C ALA A 19 29.43 -4.53 31.87
N VAL A 20 28.84 -4.06 32.98
CA VAL A 20 27.58 -3.30 32.98
C VAL A 20 27.73 -1.99 32.21
N ILE A 21 28.82 -1.25 32.40
CA ILE A 21 29.08 -0.01 31.65
C ILE A 21 29.18 -0.30 30.15
N VAL A 22 29.92 -1.33 29.76
CA VAL A 22 30.03 -1.74 28.35
C VAL A 22 28.67 -2.14 27.78
N THR A 23 27.88 -2.92 28.51
CA THR A 23 26.52 -3.30 28.09
C THR A 23 25.60 -2.08 27.95
N LEU A 24 25.65 -1.12 28.88
CA LEU A 24 24.85 0.11 28.81
C LEU A 24 25.27 1.01 27.65
N ILE A 25 26.57 1.09 27.34
CA ILE A 25 27.07 1.79 26.15
C ILE A 25 26.45 1.17 24.90
N PHE A 26 26.54 -0.15 24.70
CA PHE A 26 25.92 -0.81 23.54
C PHE A 26 24.40 -0.66 23.52
N ALA A 27 23.73 -0.78 24.68
CA ALA A 27 22.29 -0.59 24.79
C ALA A 27 21.85 0.82 24.37
N ALA A 28 22.66 1.85 24.66
CA ALA A 28 22.39 3.22 24.24
C ALA A 28 22.45 3.42 22.71
N PHE A 29 23.06 2.48 21.95
CA PHE A 29 23.05 2.50 20.49
C PHE A 29 21.87 1.71 19.87
N ILE A 30 21.14 0.90 20.65
CA ILE A 30 19.95 0.17 20.15
C ILE A 30 18.92 1.10 19.51
N PRO A 31 18.59 2.28 20.05
CA PRO A 31 17.63 3.20 19.41
C PRO A 31 18.04 3.71 18.03
N LYS A 32 19.33 3.58 17.65
CA LYS A 32 19.84 3.98 16.33
C LYS A 32 19.75 2.86 15.29
N VAL A 33 19.39 1.64 15.70
CA VAL A 33 19.20 0.52 14.78
C VAL A 33 17.96 0.79 13.93
N LYS A 34 18.16 0.88 12.61
CA LYS A 34 17.08 1.04 11.63
C LYS A 34 16.82 -0.31 10.99
N THR A 35 15.59 -0.80 11.08
CA THR A 35 15.17 -2.01 10.38
C THR A 35 15.05 -1.69 8.89
N ASP A 36 15.72 -2.46 8.05
CA ASP A 36 15.45 -2.51 6.62
C ASP A 36 14.50 -3.65 6.34
N THR A 37 13.33 -3.29 5.85
CA THR A 37 12.21 -4.19 5.58
C THR A 37 11.85 -4.22 4.10
N ASP A 38 12.64 -3.53 3.27
CA ASP A 38 12.46 -3.59 1.83
C ASP A 38 13.13 -4.87 1.33
N PRO A 39 12.37 -5.86 0.81
CA PRO A 39 12.95 -7.10 0.33
C PRO A 39 13.98 -6.88 -0.80
N LYS A 40 13.93 -5.75 -1.53
CA LYS A 40 14.94 -5.36 -2.53
C LYS A 40 16.32 -5.15 -1.92
N ASN A 41 16.39 -4.70 -0.66
CA ASN A 41 17.65 -4.51 0.05
C ASN A 41 18.23 -5.81 0.61
N MET A 42 17.51 -6.93 0.51
CA MET A 42 18.05 -8.27 0.78
C MET A 42 18.90 -8.79 -0.39
N LEU A 43 18.79 -8.17 -1.57
CA LEU A 43 19.61 -8.49 -2.75
C LEU A 43 20.84 -7.57 -2.83
N PRO A 44 22.00 -8.08 -3.29
CA PRO A 44 23.15 -7.25 -3.61
C PRO A 44 22.77 -6.11 -4.55
N ALA A 45 23.31 -4.92 -4.27
CA ALA A 45 23.05 -3.72 -5.08
C ALA A 45 23.45 -3.91 -6.56
N THR A 46 24.39 -4.82 -6.84
CA THR A 46 24.90 -5.15 -8.17
C THR A 46 24.13 -6.26 -8.89
N SER A 47 23.05 -6.78 -8.32
CA SER A 47 22.29 -7.85 -8.99
C SER A 47 21.53 -7.28 -10.20
N GLU A 48 21.64 -7.95 -11.35
CA GLU A 48 21.02 -7.51 -12.61
C GLU A 48 19.50 -7.33 -12.46
N VAL A 49 18.86 -8.21 -11.68
CA VAL A 49 17.42 -8.14 -11.38
C VAL A 49 17.06 -6.83 -10.65
N ARG A 50 17.90 -6.36 -9.72
CA ARG A 50 17.65 -5.13 -8.98
C ARG A 50 17.80 -3.90 -9.88
N VAL A 51 18.85 -3.86 -10.70
CA VAL A 51 19.12 -2.77 -11.65
C VAL A 51 18.01 -2.68 -12.69
N TYR A 52 17.61 -3.81 -13.27
CA TYR A 52 16.51 -3.85 -14.23
C TYR A 52 15.18 -3.41 -13.60
N ASN A 53 14.87 -3.84 -12.37
CA ASN A 53 13.67 -3.39 -11.68
C ASN A 53 13.69 -1.88 -11.38
N ASP A 54 14.86 -1.32 -10.99
CA ASP A 54 15.03 0.13 -10.83
C ASP A 54 14.82 0.90 -12.15
N GLU A 55 15.21 0.34 -13.29
CA GLU A 55 14.96 0.94 -14.61
C GLU A 55 13.49 0.89 -15.00
N VAL A 56 12.83 -0.27 -14.85
CA VAL A 56 11.39 -0.43 -15.11
C VAL A 56 10.55 0.49 -14.23
N GLU A 57 10.86 0.57 -12.92
CA GLU A 57 10.20 1.49 -11.99
C GLU A 57 10.28 2.95 -12.47
N LYS A 58 11.44 3.38 -12.98
CA LYS A 58 11.64 4.74 -13.50
C LYS A 58 10.90 4.98 -14.81
N ILE A 59 10.94 4.01 -15.72
CA ILE A 59 10.33 4.13 -17.06
C ILE A 59 8.80 4.20 -16.95
N PHE A 60 8.21 3.38 -16.08
CA PHE A 60 6.75 3.27 -15.92
C PHE A 60 6.20 4.08 -14.75
N ALA A 61 7.05 4.89 -14.08
CA ALA A 61 6.69 5.70 -12.91
C ALA A 61 5.93 4.88 -11.83
N LEU A 62 6.35 3.63 -11.60
CA LEU A 62 5.63 2.73 -10.71
C LEU A 62 5.76 3.19 -9.26
N HIS A 63 4.61 3.43 -8.61
CA HIS A 63 4.58 3.73 -7.18
C HIS A 63 4.83 2.46 -6.38
N LYS A 64 5.91 2.48 -5.60
CA LYS A 64 6.31 1.36 -4.73
C LYS A 64 5.31 1.11 -3.61
N ASP A 65 4.70 2.20 -3.16
CA ASP A 65 3.87 2.27 -1.99
C ASP A 65 2.43 2.53 -2.42
N VAL A 66 1.58 1.50 -2.38
CA VAL A 66 0.15 1.59 -2.69
C VAL A 66 -0.67 1.08 -1.52
N ILE A 67 -1.55 1.93 -0.99
CA ILE A 67 -2.57 1.50 -0.02
C ILE A 67 -3.80 1.04 -0.80
N VAL A 68 -4.32 -0.13 -0.46
CA VAL A 68 -5.61 -0.60 -0.97
C VAL A 68 -6.66 -0.48 0.13
N LEU A 69 -7.64 0.38 -0.09
CA LEU A 69 -8.76 0.57 0.82
C LEU A 69 -9.99 -0.21 0.33
N GLY A 70 -10.33 -1.29 1.02
CA GLY A 70 -11.52 -2.08 0.76
C GLY A 70 -12.77 -1.49 1.44
N ILE A 71 -13.85 -1.32 0.70
CA ILE A 71 -15.14 -0.84 1.19
C ILE A 71 -16.16 -1.96 1.03
N VAL A 72 -16.78 -2.38 2.13
CA VAL A 72 -17.76 -3.47 2.16
C VAL A 72 -19.14 -2.94 2.50
N ASN A 73 -20.14 -3.34 1.72
CA ASN A 73 -21.55 -3.14 2.00
C ASN A 73 -22.28 -4.50 1.94
N HIS A 74 -22.87 -4.93 3.06
CA HIS A 74 -23.51 -6.24 3.20
C HIS A 74 -24.65 -6.49 2.20
N ASN A 75 -25.30 -5.43 1.71
CA ASN A 75 -26.37 -5.52 0.72
C ASN A 75 -25.80 -5.45 -0.71
N THR A 76 -25.34 -4.27 -1.11
CA THR A 76 -24.76 -3.99 -2.43
C THR A 76 -24.07 -2.63 -2.37
N ILE A 77 -23.00 -2.44 -3.14
CA ILE A 77 -22.39 -1.12 -3.32
C ILE A 77 -23.13 -0.27 -4.36
N PHE A 78 -23.97 -0.89 -5.18
CA PHE A 78 -24.79 -0.24 -6.23
C PHE A 78 -26.00 0.46 -5.63
N ASN A 79 -25.76 1.53 -4.89
CA ASN A 79 -26.79 2.44 -4.42
C ASN A 79 -26.24 3.87 -4.36
N PRO A 80 -27.08 4.90 -4.55
CA PRO A 80 -26.60 6.28 -4.67
C PRO A 80 -25.87 6.74 -3.41
N ALA A 81 -26.34 6.32 -2.24
CA ALA A 81 -25.74 6.67 -0.96
C ALA A 81 -24.33 6.08 -0.77
N THR A 82 -24.06 4.87 -1.25
CA THR A 82 -22.74 4.22 -1.14
C THR A 82 -21.79 4.76 -2.19
N LEU A 83 -22.24 4.92 -3.44
CA LEU A 83 -21.46 5.55 -4.50
C LEU A 83 -21.06 6.98 -4.14
N GLY A 84 -21.98 7.77 -3.55
CA GLY A 84 -21.66 9.12 -3.06
C GLY A 84 -20.70 9.14 -1.87
N LYS A 85 -20.70 8.11 -1.02
CA LYS A 85 -19.66 7.97 0.02
C LYS A 85 -18.31 7.64 -0.59
N ILE A 86 -18.27 6.76 -1.59
CA ILE A 86 -17.05 6.39 -2.30
C ILE A 86 -16.46 7.63 -2.98
N GLU A 87 -17.24 8.39 -3.73
CA GLU A 87 -16.82 9.64 -4.37
C GLU A 87 -16.22 10.64 -3.36
N ARG A 88 -16.94 10.89 -2.26
CA ARG A 88 -16.44 11.78 -1.20
C ARG A 88 -15.16 11.28 -0.56
N LEU A 89 -15.03 9.97 -0.37
CA LEU A 89 -13.85 9.35 0.21
C LEU A 89 -12.67 9.43 -0.73
N THR A 90 -12.85 9.09 -2.01
CA THR A 90 -11.83 9.27 -3.06
C THR A 90 -11.37 10.73 -3.09
N ALA A 91 -12.31 11.69 -3.15
CA ALA A 91 -11.97 13.11 -3.19
C ALA A 91 -11.23 13.59 -1.92
N ALA A 92 -11.56 13.03 -0.75
CA ALA A 92 -10.85 13.34 0.50
C ALA A 92 -9.43 12.75 0.50
N VAL A 93 -9.28 11.50 0.06
CA VAL A 93 -8.00 10.81 -0.04
C VAL A 93 -7.06 11.51 -1.03
N SER A 94 -7.55 11.89 -2.20
CA SER A 94 -6.76 12.60 -3.22
C SER A 94 -6.23 13.97 -2.74
N ARG A 95 -6.78 14.52 -1.64
CA ARG A 95 -6.31 15.79 -1.03
C ARG A 95 -5.33 15.56 0.10
N LEU A 96 -5.11 14.32 0.53
CA LEU A 96 -4.15 14.02 1.59
C LEU A 96 -2.74 14.30 1.07
N LYS A 97 -1.94 14.97 1.90
CA LYS A 97 -0.54 15.22 1.59
C LYS A 97 0.17 13.88 1.39
N GLY A 98 0.83 13.74 0.25
CA GLY A 98 1.62 12.57 -0.04
C GLY A 98 0.90 11.43 -0.77
N VAL A 99 -0.36 11.65 -1.15
CA VAL A 99 -1.06 10.81 -2.13
C VAL A 99 -0.74 11.33 -3.54
N VAL A 100 -0.38 10.44 -4.45
CA VAL A 100 -0.24 10.78 -5.87
C VAL A 100 -1.63 10.77 -6.49
N TRP A 101 -2.31 11.92 -6.41
CA TRP A 101 -3.73 12.06 -6.74
C TRP A 101 -4.06 11.68 -8.19
N GLU A 102 -3.12 11.85 -9.11
CA GLU A 102 -3.24 11.54 -10.54
C GLU A 102 -3.40 10.04 -10.79
N ASP A 103 -2.87 9.20 -9.89
CA ASP A 103 -2.82 7.75 -10.03
C ASP A 103 -3.78 7.02 -9.07
N VAL A 104 -4.67 7.75 -8.39
CA VAL A 104 -5.70 7.14 -7.53
C VAL A 104 -6.75 6.43 -8.38
N ILE A 105 -6.88 5.11 -8.21
CA ILE A 105 -7.84 4.30 -8.96
C ILE A 105 -9.04 3.95 -8.07
N SER A 106 -10.23 4.39 -8.49
CA SER A 106 -11.52 4.16 -7.83
C SER A 106 -12.64 4.16 -8.87
N PHE A 107 -13.90 3.85 -8.50
CA PHE A 107 -15.01 3.96 -9.46
C PHE A 107 -15.18 5.35 -10.07
N THR A 108 -14.83 6.40 -9.34
CA THR A 108 -15.03 7.80 -9.77
C THR A 108 -13.86 8.34 -10.59
N THR A 109 -12.73 7.63 -10.63
CA THR A 109 -11.50 8.06 -11.31
C THR A 109 -11.02 7.07 -12.37
N ALA A 110 -11.55 5.85 -12.39
CA ALA A 110 -11.19 4.84 -13.36
C ALA A 110 -11.77 5.16 -14.74
N ASP A 111 -10.98 4.88 -15.79
CA ASP A 111 -11.42 4.94 -17.17
C ASP A 111 -11.84 3.56 -17.65
N ASN A 112 -13.05 3.45 -18.21
CA ASN A 112 -13.52 2.25 -18.88
C ASN A 112 -13.06 2.25 -20.34
N VAL A 113 -12.28 1.24 -20.71
CA VAL A 113 -11.83 1.03 -22.09
C VAL A 113 -12.70 -0.07 -22.70
N VAL A 114 -13.47 0.31 -23.73
CA VAL A 114 -14.37 -0.60 -24.44
C VAL A 114 -13.95 -0.67 -25.90
N ALA A 115 -13.84 -1.90 -26.43
CA ALA A 115 -13.61 -2.13 -27.85
C ALA A 115 -14.96 -2.14 -28.59
N GLU A 116 -15.20 -1.12 -29.41
CA GLU A 116 -16.38 -1.04 -30.27
C GLU A 116 -15.95 -1.33 -31.72
N GLY A 117 -16.07 -2.59 -32.14
CA GLY A 117 -15.63 -3.03 -33.46
C GLY A 117 -14.11 -2.99 -33.60
N ASN A 118 -13.61 -2.07 -34.44
CA ASN A 118 -12.18 -1.89 -34.71
C ASN A 118 -11.56 -0.71 -33.93
N ASP A 119 -12.38 0.05 -33.20
CA ASP A 119 -11.97 1.24 -32.46
C ASP A 119 -11.96 0.97 -30.95
N LEU A 120 -11.02 1.61 -30.26
CA LEU A 120 -10.94 1.61 -28.80
C LEU A 120 -11.48 2.95 -28.29
N THR A 121 -12.57 2.90 -27.51
CA THR A 121 -13.12 4.09 -26.89
C THR A 121 -12.81 4.09 -25.40
N VAL A 122 -12.19 5.18 -24.93
CA VAL A 122 -11.91 5.42 -23.51
C VAL A 122 -12.95 6.40 -22.98
N ARG A 123 -13.70 6.00 -21.96
CA ARG A 123 -14.71 6.85 -21.31
C ARG A 123 -14.59 6.72 -19.78
N PRO A 124 -14.87 7.76 -18.99
CA PRO A 124 -14.91 7.64 -17.54
C PRO A 124 -15.86 6.51 -17.12
N LEU A 125 -15.46 5.72 -16.12
CA LEU A 125 -16.28 4.61 -15.61
C LEU A 125 -17.56 5.13 -14.93
N LEU A 126 -17.48 6.25 -14.22
CA LEU A 126 -18.60 6.90 -13.56
C LEU A 126 -18.57 8.40 -13.82
N THR A 127 -19.47 8.90 -14.67
CA THR A 127 -19.57 10.35 -14.97
C THR A 127 -20.34 11.10 -13.89
N ALA A 128 -21.41 10.52 -13.38
CA ALA A 128 -22.24 11.05 -12.31
C ALA A 128 -22.85 9.89 -11.52
N ILE A 129 -23.19 10.11 -10.26
CA ILE A 129 -23.80 9.08 -9.42
C ILE A 129 -25.24 8.80 -9.92
N PRO A 130 -25.54 7.57 -10.38
CA PRO A 130 -26.89 7.17 -10.76
C PRO A 130 -27.89 7.44 -9.63
N GLN A 131 -29.02 8.07 -9.97
CA GLN A 131 -30.07 8.37 -8.98
C GLN A 131 -31.28 7.44 -9.16
N THR A 132 -31.49 6.93 -10.36
CA THR A 132 -32.62 6.05 -10.66
C THR A 132 -32.21 4.58 -10.62
N SER A 133 -33.19 3.70 -10.33
CA SER A 133 -32.96 2.25 -10.30
C SER A 133 -32.52 1.69 -11.66
N GLU A 134 -32.98 2.31 -12.75
CA GLU A 134 -32.64 1.92 -14.12
C GLU A 134 -31.18 2.28 -14.44
N GLU A 135 -30.75 3.51 -14.15
CA GLU A 135 -29.34 3.92 -14.30
C GLU A 135 -28.39 3.06 -13.46
N LEU A 136 -28.77 2.71 -12.23
CA LEU A 136 -27.99 1.82 -11.36
C LEU A 136 -27.86 0.41 -11.93
N TRP A 137 -28.91 -0.07 -12.58
CA TRP A 137 -28.90 -1.39 -13.21
C TRP A 137 -27.96 -1.40 -14.42
N THR A 138 -28.09 -0.43 -15.32
CA THR A 138 -27.19 -0.26 -16.46
C THR A 138 -25.73 -0.15 -16.02
N PHE A 139 -25.45 0.73 -15.06
CA PHE A 139 -24.10 0.90 -14.52
C PHE A 139 -23.54 -0.41 -13.92
N LYS A 140 -24.38 -1.17 -13.21
CA LYS A 140 -24.00 -2.48 -12.67
C LYS A 140 -23.68 -3.48 -13.76
N GLU A 141 -24.49 -3.57 -14.81
CA GLU A 141 -24.25 -4.49 -15.93
C GLU A 141 -22.94 -4.14 -16.64
N GLU A 142 -22.74 -2.88 -17.02
CA GLU A 142 -21.51 -2.40 -17.68
C GLU A 142 -20.25 -2.73 -16.86
N LEU A 143 -20.31 -2.56 -15.54
CA LEU A 143 -19.20 -2.86 -14.64
C LEU A 143 -18.89 -4.35 -14.52
N LEU A 144 -19.93 -5.19 -14.50
CA LEU A 144 -19.79 -6.63 -14.32
C LEU A 144 -19.46 -7.35 -15.64
N GLU A 145 -19.85 -6.78 -16.78
CA GLU A 145 -19.53 -7.30 -18.11
C GLU A 145 -18.05 -7.13 -18.45
N ASN A 146 -17.37 -6.11 -17.93
CA ASN A 146 -15.95 -5.92 -18.17
C ASN A 146 -15.10 -6.75 -17.17
N PRO A 147 -14.44 -7.84 -17.63
CA PRO A 147 -13.66 -8.72 -16.77
C PRO A 147 -12.41 -8.06 -16.18
N ILE A 148 -12.02 -6.87 -16.64
CA ILE A 148 -10.90 -6.11 -16.08
C ILE A 148 -11.23 -5.64 -14.66
N TRP A 149 -12.48 -5.27 -14.38
CA TRP A 149 -12.90 -4.72 -13.09
C TRP A 149 -13.27 -5.79 -12.06
N VAL A 150 -13.89 -6.87 -12.51
CA VAL A 150 -14.34 -7.96 -11.64
C VAL A 150 -13.15 -8.67 -11.00
N GLY A 151 -13.11 -8.70 -9.67
CA GLY A 151 -12.01 -9.26 -8.89
C GLY A 151 -10.82 -8.32 -8.69
N ARG A 152 -10.82 -7.12 -9.30
CA ARG A 152 -9.81 -6.08 -9.07
C ARG A 152 -10.41 -4.87 -8.36
N LEU A 153 -11.37 -4.20 -8.99
CA LEU A 153 -12.03 -3.00 -8.45
C LEU A 153 -13.35 -3.31 -7.76
N ILE A 154 -14.04 -4.38 -8.20
CA ILE A 154 -15.31 -4.82 -7.65
C ILE A 154 -15.33 -6.32 -7.37
N SER A 155 -15.97 -6.75 -6.28
CA SER A 155 -16.20 -8.16 -6.02
C SER A 155 -17.26 -8.76 -6.95
N LYS A 156 -17.17 -10.07 -7.21
CA LYS A 156 -18.13 -10.81 -8.05
C LYS A 156 -19.58 -10.72 -7.56
N ASP A 157 -19.78 -10.52 -6.25
CA ASP A 157 -21.09 -10.40 -5.62
C ASP A 157 -21.60 -8.94 -5.55
N GLY A 158 -20.82 -7.95 -6.01
CA GLY A 158 -21.19 -6.53 -6.00
C GLY A 158 -21.27 -5.91 -4.60
N LYS A 159 -20.69 -6.55 -3.58
CA LYS A 159 -20.73 -6.09 -2.18
C LYS A 159 -19.47 -5.38 -1.73
N THR A 160 -18.39 -5.44 -2.50
CA THR A 160 -17.10 -4.89 -2.13
C THR A 160 -16.48 -4.14 -3.30
N THR A 161 -15.82 -3.03 -2.97
CA THR A 161 -14.96 -2.29 -3.90
C THR A 161 -13.64 -1.93 -3.27
N ALA A 162 -12.62 -1.70 -4.09
CA ALA A 162 -11.31 -1.24 -3.68
C ALA A 162 -11.04 0.18 -4.20
N ILE A 163 -10.33 0.97 -3.41
CA ILE A 163 -9.67 2.21 -3.84
C ILE A 163 -8.18 1.98 -3.74
N TYR A 164 -7.45 2.15 -4.84
CA TYR A 164 -6.00 2.09 -4.88
C TYR A 164 -5.42 3.49 -4.72
N ILE A 165 -4.57 3.65 -3.71
CA ILE A 165 -4.06 4.95 -3.26
C ILE A 165 -2.54 4.89 -3.32
N PRO A 166 -1.92 5.26 -4.46
CA PRO A 166 -0.49 5.38 -4.55
C PRO A 166 0.01 6.56 -3.72
N LEU A 167 1.17 6.38 -3.08
CA LEU A 167 1.81 7.39 -2.24
C LEU A 167 3.12 7.85 -2.85
N GLU A 168 3.50 9.10 -2.55
CA GLU A 168 4.82 9.60 -2.93
C GLU A 168 5.91 8.75 -2.24
N PRO A 169 7.05 8.53 -2.92
CA PRO A 169 8.13 7.71 -2.38
C PRO A 169 8.58 8.15 -0.98
N GLY A 170 8.63 7.21 -0.04
CA GLY A 170 9.19 7.43 1.31
C GLY A 170 8.20 7.93 2.36
N LEU A 171 6.90 7.95 2.05
CA LEU A 171 5.84 8.32 3.00
C LEU A 171 5.28 7.15 3.79
N MET A 172 5.33 5.92 3.27
CA MET A 172 5.05 4.77 4.11
C MET A 172 6.21 4.60 5.10
N PRO A 173 5.96 4.62 6.42
CA PRO A 173 6.90 3.99 7.32
C PRO A 173 6.99 2.53 6.90
N ARG A 174 8.21 2.09 6.57
CA ARG A 174 8.63 0.69 6.47
C ARG A 174 7.76 -0.20 7.37
N PRO A 175 7.20 -1.28 6.78
CA PRO A 175 5.85 -1.75 7.01
C PRO A 175 5.47 -1.61 8.48
N LEU A 176 4.55 -0.70 8.74
CA LEU A 176 3.69 -0.86 9.90
C LEU A 176 2.95 -2.18 9.67
N LEU A 177 3.36 -3.23 10.40
CA LEU A 177 2.54 -4.41 10.60
C LEU A 177 1.21 -3.93 11.18
N ILE A 178 0.24 -3.66 10.31
CA ILE A 178 -1.16 -3.64 10.71
C ILE A 178 -1.51 -5.11 10.90
N SER A 179 -1.22 -5.60 12.10
CA SER A 179 -1.82 -6.82 12.62
C SER A 179 -3.33 -6.58 12.64
N PHE A 180 -4.02 -7.06 11.61
CA PHE A 180 -5.41 -7.41 11.76
C PHE A 180 -5.41 -8.58 12.74
N GLY A 181 -5.65 -8.27 14.02
CA GLY A 181 -6.04 -9.26 15.00
C GLY A 181 -7.32 -9.92 14.50
N ILE A 182 -7.17 -11.19 14.11
CA ILE A 182 -8.26 -12.16 14.13
C ILE A 182 -8.25 -12.79 15.52
#